data_AF-A0A093CLY5-F1
#
_entry.id   AF-A0A093CLY5-F1
#
_cell.length_a   1.000
_cell.length_b   1.000
_cell.length_c   1.000
_cell.angle_alpha   90.00
_cell.angle_beta   90.00
_cell.angle_gamma   90.00
#
_symmetry.space_group_name_H-M   'P 1'
#
loop_
_entity.id
_entity.type
_entity.pdbx_description
1 polymer ?
#
loop_
_entity_poly.entity_id
_entity_poly.type
_entity_poly.pdbx_seq_one_letter_code
_entity_poly.pdbx_strand_id
1 'polypeptide(L)'
;LSRKRALVAIGTHDLDTISGPFTYTAKAPSEIKFKPLNQSQEYTASQIMDLYRTDSHLRHYLHLIENKPLYPVIYDSNGVVLSMPPIINGDHTKISVNTRNVFIECTGTDITKAKIVLDIIVTMFSEYCEKPFSVEAVEVVYPNGKTHIYPELAYRKEKVKPELINKKIGISETPSSLAKLLTRMCLKSHVIGNGNNIEIEIPPTRADIIHACDIVEDAAIAYGYNNIQMTIPKTYTIANQLPLNKLTELLRLDLAAAGFTEALTFALCSQEDIADKLGTDISATKAVRIANPKTAEFQVARTTLLPGLLKTIAANRKMPLPLKLFEISDIVVKDPNTDVGARNYRHFCAVYYNKSPGFEIIHGLLDRVMQLLEVPPNEENGYTIKATEGSAFFPGRCAEIFAKGQSIGKLGVLHPDVITKFELTMPCSALEINIEPFV
;
A
#
# COMPACT_ATOMS: atom_id res chain seq x y z
N LEU A 1 10.50 5.86 -11.79
CA LEU A 1 10.86 7.28 -11.64
C LEU A 1 9.71 8.24 -12.04
N SER A 2 9.14 8.14 -13.24
CA SER A 2 8.21 9.15 -13.78
C SER A 2 6.71 8.97 -13.47
N ARG A 3 6.33 7.99 -12.64
CA ARG A 3 4.92 7.62 -12.29
C ARG A 3 3.97 7.62 -13.50
N LYS A 4 4.22 6.76 -14.50
CA LYS A 4 3.41 6.69 -15.74
C LYS A 4 3.25 8.08 -16.40
N ARG A 5 4.38 8.78 -16.60
CA ARG A 5 4.48 10.13 -17.19
C ARG A 5 3.83 11.27 -16.40
N ALA A 6 3.21 11.01 -15.25
CA ALA A 6 2.56 12.04 -14.45
C ALA A 6 3.53 13.11 -13.91
N LEU A 7 4.79 12.72 -13.63
CA LEU A 7 5.80 13.64 -13.10
C LEU A 7 6.80 14.11 -14.16
N VAL A 8 7.15 13.23 -15.10
CA VAL A 8 8.14 13.50 -16.17
C VAL A 8 7.73 12.76 -17.44
N ALA A 9 7.70 13.45 -18.57
CA ALA A 9 7.59 12.89 -19.90
C ALA A 9 8.88 13.18 -20.67
N ILE A 10 9.28 12.21 -21.49
CA ILE A 10 10.53 12.21 -22.23
C ILE A 10 10.16 12.13 -23.70
N GLY A 11 10.69 13.02 -24.51
CA GLY A 11 10.72 12.87 -25.95
C GLY A 11 12.13 12.61 -26.44
N THR A 12 12.20 11.91 -27.57
CA THR A 12 13.42 11.70 -28.33
C THR A 12 13.08 12.00 -29.78
N HIS A 13 13.93 12.79 -30.41
CA HIS A 13 13.70 13.37 -31.72
C HIS A 13 14.92 13.20 -32.60
N ASP A 14 14.71 12.93 -33.89
CA ASP A 14 15.77 13.01 -34.90
C ASP A 14 16.11 14.49 -35.12
N LEU A 15 17.26 14.94 -34.60
CA LEU A 15 17.70 16.33 -34.67
C LEU A 15 17.92 16.78 -36.11
N ASP A 16 18.28 15.87 -37.02
CA ASP A 16 18.55 16.19 -38.42
C ASP A 16 17.27 16.56 -39.20
N THR A 17 16.10 16.34 -38.61
CA THR A 17 14.78 16.64 -39.21
C THR A 17 14.18 17.98 -38.74
N ILE A 18 14.81 18.67 -37.79
CA ILE A 18 14.28 19.87 -37.12
C ILE A 18 15.33 20.97 -37.03
N SER A 19 14.90 22.21 -36.76
CA SER A 19 15.82 23.34 -36.62
C SER A 19 15.53 24.18 -35.38
N GLY A 20 16.57 24.50 -34.61
CA GLY A 20 16.46 25.38 -33.46
C GLY A 20 16.25 26.86 -33.85
N PRO A 21 15.87 27.73 -32.90
CA PRO A 21 15.56 27.43 -31.49
C PRO A 21 14.22 26.70 -31.31
N PHE A 22 14.11 25.90 -30.24
CA PHE A 22 12.90 25.17 -29.87
C PHE A 22 12.09 25.91 -28.79
N THR A 23 10.76 25.84 -28.86
CA THR A 23 9.86 26.52 -27.91
C THR A 23 8.94 25.52 -27.21
N TYR A 24 9.04 25.43 -25.89
CA TYR A 24 8.05 24.74 -25.05
C TYR A 24 7.00 25.73 -24.53
N THR A 25 5.73 25.50 -24.87
CA THR A 25 4.62 26.37 -24.48
C THR A 25 3.34 25.55 -24.28
N ALA A 26 2.23 26.21 -23.95
CA ALA A 26 0.92 25.59 -23.91
C ALA A 26 -0.11 26.40 -24.71
N LYS A 27 -0.91 25.72 -25.53
CA LYS A 27 -1.94 26.33 -26.40
C LYS A 27 -3.29 25.64 -26.22
N ALA A 28 -4.35 26.29 -26.70
CA ALA A 28 -5.66 25.66 -26.74
C ALA A 28 -5.61 24.39 -27.60
N PRO A 29 -6.30 23.30 -27.23
CA PRO A 29 -6.24 22.03 -27.96
C PRO A 29 -6.64 22.12 -29.45
N SER A 30 -7.48 23.09 -29.81
CA SER A 30 -7.89 23.36 -31.19
C SER A 30 -6.80 24.02 -32.05
N GLU A 31 -5.80 24.65 -31.43
CA GLU A 31 -4.74 25.40 -32.12
C GLU A 31 -3.48 24.56 -32.40
N ILE A 32 -3.39 23.38 -31.80
CA ILE A 32 -2.27 22.46 -31.97
C ILE A 32 -2.68 21.45 -33.04
N LYS A 33 -2.04 21.48 -34.20
CA LYS A 33 -2.28 20.52 -35.29
C LYS A 33 -0.95 19.90 -35.72
N PHE A 34 -0.87 18.57 -35.68
CA PHE A 34 0.31 17.84 -36.14
C PHE A 34 -0.03 16.40 -36.48
N LYS A 35 0.91 15.72 -37.14
CA LYS A 35 0.84 14.29 -37.43
C LYS A 35 1.46 13.52 -36.24
N PRO A 36 0.65 12.84 -35.39
CA PRO A 36 1.18 12.08 -34.28
C PRO A 36 1.84 10.78 -34.77
N LEU A 37 2.75 10.26 -33.96
CA LEU A 37 3.57 9.09 -34.28
C LEU A 37 2.73 7.90 -34.81
N ASN A 38 3.18 7.29 -35.91
CA ASN A 38 2.54 6.15 -36.56
C ASN A 38 1.11 6.39 -37.07
N GLN A 39 0.69 7.64 -37.24
CA GLN A 39 -0.55 7.97 -37.94
C GLN A 39 -0.26 8.44 -39.37
N SER A 40 -1.28 8.41 -40.25
CA SER A 40 -1.13 8.82 -41.65
C SER A 40 -1.51 10.28 -41.91
N GLN A 41 -2.35 10.86 -41.07
CA GLN A 41 -2.92 12.20 -41.24
C GLN A 41 -2.60 13.12 -40.05
N GLU A 42 -2.75 14.42 -40.27
CA GLU A 42 -2.67 15.42 -39.20
C GLU A 42 -3.97 15.51 -38.42
N TYR A 43 -3.86 15.65 -37.11
CA TYR A 43 -4.98 15.80 -36.19
C TYR A 43 -4.76 17.03 -35.32
N THR A 44 -5.86 17.67 -34.89
CA THR A 44 -5.79 18.64 -33.79
C THR A 44 -5.58 17.92 -32.46
N ALA A 45 -5.05 18.60 -31.44
CA ALA A 45 -4.86 17.97 -30.14
C ALA A 45 -6.18 17.49 -29.50
N SER A 46 -7.30 18.17 -29.77
CA SER A 46 -8.64 17.67 -29.40
C SER A 46 -8.95 16.32 -30.06
N GLN A 47 -8.71 16.21 -31.37
CA GLN A 47 -8.94 14.96 -32.11
C GLN A 47 -7.99 13.85 -31.66
N ILE A 48 -6.75 14.18 -31.30
CA ILE A 48 -5.77 13.23 -30.78
C ILE A 48 -6.25 12.62 -29.45
N MET A 49 -6.85 13.43 -28.56
CA MET A 49 -7.41 12.91 -27.32
C MET A 49 -8.51 11.90 -27.60
N ASP A 50 -9.45 12.23 -28.49
CA ASP A 50 -10.54 11.32 -28.85
C ASP A 50 -10.04 10.04 -29.53
N LEU A 51 -9.07 10.16 -30.44
CA LEU A 51 -8.45 9.03 -31.14
C LEU A 51 -7.85 8.02 -30.15
N TYR A 52 -7.17 8.50 -29.11
CA TYR A 52 -6.47 7.65 -28.16
C TYR A 52 -7.29 7.21 -26.95
N ARG A 53 -8.57 7.62 -26.84
CA ARG A 53 -9.45 7.14 -25.75
C ARG A 53 -9.64 5.62 -25.77
N THR A 54 -9.65 5.03 -26.97
CA THR A 54 -9.77 3.58 -27.16
C THR A 54 -8.43 2.88 -27.30
N ASP A 55 -7.31 3.62 -27.35
CA ASP A 55 -5.98 3.05 -27.49
C ASP A 55 -5.58 2.27 -26.24
N SER A 56 -5.06 1.06 -26.40
CA SER A 56 -4.74 0.17 -25.28
C SER A 56 -3.63 0.71 -24.38
N HIS A 57 -2.72 1.52 -24.92
CA HIS A 57 -1.58 2.07 -24.21
C HIS A 57 -1.82 3.52 -23.79
N LEU A 58 -2.19 4.39 -24.73
CA LEU A 58 -2.23 5.84 -24.53
C LEU A 58 -3.43 6.33 -23.72
N ARG A 59 -4.55 5.59 -23.69
CA ARG A 59 -5.74 5.94 -22.88
C ARG A 59 -5.41 6.21 -21.42
N HIS A 60 -4.38 5.55 -20.90
CA HIS A 60 -3.96 5.66 -19.51
C HIS A 60 -3.26 6.98 -19.18
N TYR A 61 -2.89 7.81 -20.17
CA TYR A 61 -2.19 9.08 -19.96
C TYR A 61 -3.03 10.32 -20.28
N LEU A 62 -4.15 10.18 -21.01
CA LEU A 62 -4.95 11.32 -21.46
C LEU A 62 -5.42 12.20 -20.28
N HIS A 63 -5.89 11.56 -19.21
CA HIS A 63 -6.37 12.22 -17.99
C HIS A 63 -5.36 13.18 -17.33
N LEU A 64 -4.07 13.09 -17.67
CA LEU A 64 -3.02 13.98 -17.13
C LEU A 64 -3.20 15.44 -17.58
N ILE A 65 -3.77 15.66 -18.77
CA ILE A 65 -3.96 17.00 -19.33
C ILE A 65 -5.36 17.25 -19.92
N GLU A 66 -6.19 16.21 -20.13
CA GLU A 66 -7.48 16.32 -20.84
C GLU A 66 -8.44 17.40 -20.29
N ASN A 67 -8.42 17.62 -18.97
CA ASN A 67 -9.30 18.60 -18.32
C ASN A 67 -8.66 19.98 -18.12
N LYS A 68 -7.54 20.27 -18.81
CA LYS A 68 -6.82 21.55 -18.69
C LYS A 68 -7.16 22.47 -19.86
N PRO A 69 -7.19 23.80 -19.66
CA PRO A 69 -7.54 24.75 -20.71
C PRO A 69 -6.48 24.81 -21.83
N LEU A 70 -5.22 24.47 -21.51
CA LEU A 70 -4.10 24.50 -22.44
C LEU A 70 -3.33 23.18 -22.38
N TYR A 71 -2.86 22.72 -23.53
CA TYR A 71 -2.04 21.51 -23.64
C TYR A 71 -0.58 21.86 -23.92
N PRO A 72 0.38 21.14 -23.31
CA PRO A 72 1.80 21.37 -23.54
C PRO A 72 2.18 20.94 -24.96
N VAL A 73 3.03 21.74 -25.61
CA VAL A 73 3.51 21.50 -26.96
C VAL A 73 4.92 22.05 -27.12
N ILE A 74 5.73 21.37 -27.94
CA ILE A 74 7.08 21.78 -28.29
C ILE A 74 7.16 22.03 -29.79
N TYR A 75 7.66 23.21 -30.17
CA TYR A 75 7.85 23.63 -31.55
C TYR A 75 9.33 23.83 -31.90
N ASP A 76 9.67 23.68 -33.17
CA ASP A 76 10.93 24.14 -33.76
C ASP A 76 10.80 25.57 -34.33
N SER A 77 11.87 26.11 -34.91
CA SER A 77 11.87 27.47 -35.48
C SER A 77 11.04 27.61 -36.76
N ASN A 78 10.75 26.49 -37.44
CA ASN A 78 9.87 26.43 -38.62
C ASN A 78 8.39 26.25 -38.23
N GLY A 79 8.08 26.14 -36.94
CA GLY A 79 6.72 25.90 -36.43
C GLY A 79 6.28 24.43 -36.50
N VAL A 80 7.21 23.49 -36.72
CA VAL A 80 6.96 22.05 -36.67
C VAL A 80 6.76 21.62 -35.22
N VAL A 81 5.71 20.83 -34.96
CA VAL A 81 5.47 20.24 -33.64
C VAL A 81 6.38 19.02 -33.43
N LEU A 82 7.25 19.10 -32.43
CA LEU A 82 8.08 17.98 -31.98
C LEU A 82 7.24 16.97 -31.20
N SER A 83 6.52 17.42 -30.19
CA SER A 83 5.73 16.57 -29.31
C SER A 83 4.60 17.33 -28.63
N MET A 84 3.61 16.57 -28.14
CA MET A 84 2.57 17.03 -27.22
C MET A 84 2.69 16.26 -25.91
N PRO A 85 3.59 16.68 -24.99
CA PRO A 85 3.75 16.00 -23.71
C PRO A 85 2.47 16.05 -22.86
N PRO A 86 2.16 15.02 -22.06
CA PRO A 86 2.88 13.76 -21.89
C PRO A 86 2.39 12.63 -22.82
N ILE A 87 1.65 12.95 -23.88
CA ILE A 87 0.85 11.97 -24.64
C ILE A 87 1.65 11.31 -25.77
N ILE A 88 2.09 12.08 -26.76
CA ILE A 88 2.66 11.53 -28.00
C ILE A 88 3.64 12.49 -28.67
N ASN A 89 4.61 11.93 -29.38
CA ASN A 89 5.55 12.68 -30.22
C ASN A 89 5.02 12.82 -31.65
N GLY A 90 5.55 13.79 -32.39
CA GLY A 90 5.27 13.97 -33.81
C GLY A 90 6.00 12.96 -34.68
N ASP A 91 5.32 12.48 -35.73
CA ASP A 91 5.86 11.51 -36.69
C ASP A 91 7.03 12.08 -37.50
N HIS A 92 7.04 13.40 -37.75
CA HIS A 92 8.10 14.11 -38.47
C HIS A 92 9.48 13.92 -37.85
N THR A 93 9.53 13.90 -36.52
CA THR A 93 10.77 13.84 -35.72
C THR A 93 11.10 12.44 -35.23
N LYS A 94 10.46 11.42 -35.82
CA LYS A 94 10.55 10.03 -35.37
C LYS A 94 11.97 9.50 -35.52
N ILE A 95 12.54 9.04 -34.42
CA ILE A 95 13.81 8.31 -34.46
C ILE A 95 13.67 6.93 -35.13
N SER A 96 14.67 6.58 -35.92
CA SER A 96 14.87 5.27 -36.55
C SER A 96 16.27 4.72 -36.27
N VAL A 97 16.56 3.49 -36.71
CA VAL A 97 17.90 2.88 -36.62
C VAL A 97 18.97 3.67 -37.40
N ASN A 98 18.55 4.51 -38.35
CA ASN A 98 19.46 5.31 -39.19
C ASN A 98 19.72 6.73 -38.62
N THR A 99 19.04 7.11 -37.53
CA THR A 99 19.20 8.44 -36.90
C THR A 99 20.66 8.66 -36.50
N ARG A 100 21.20 9.84 -36.81
CA ARG A 100 22.57 10.20 -36.44
C ARG A 100 22.60 11.05 -35.18
N ASN A 101 21.82 12.13 -35.16
CA ASN A 101 21.77 13.07 -34.06
C ASN A 101 20.42 13.00 -33.34
N VAL A 102 20.43 12.82 -32.02
CA VAL A 102 19.19 12.70 -31.22
C VAL A 102 19.06 13.90 -30.30
N PHE A 103 17.97 14.66 -30.47
CA PHE A 103 17.55 15.68 -29.52
C PHE A 103 16.62 15.05 -28.47
N ILE A 104 16.89 15.31 -27.19
CA ILE A 104 16.17 14.71 -26.06
C ILE A 104 15.62 15.83 -25.19
N GLU A 105 14.32 15.80 -24.96
CA GLU A 105 13.66 16.76 -24.08
C GLU A 105 12.86 16.08 -22.98
N CYS A 106 12.96 16.64 -21.77
CA CYS A 106 12.25 16.16 -20.59
C CYS A 106 11.34 17.28 -20.08
N THR A 107 10.03 17.05 -20.10
CA THR A 107 9.03 17.95 -19.52
C THR A 107 8.41 17.32 -18.29
N GLY A 108 7.91 18.11 -17.35
CA GLY A 108 7.35 17.54 -16.13
C GLY A 108 6.94 18.56 -15.09
N THR A 109 6.31 18.06 -14.02
CA THR A 109 5.95 18.84 -12.83
C THR A 109 7.01 18.76 -11.73
N ASP A 110 7.96 17.83 -11.84
CA ASP A 110 9.07 17.65 -10.90
C ASP A 110 10.40 17.85 -11.63
N ILE A 111 11.02 19.02 -11.43
CA ILE A 111 12.25 19.41 -12.10
C ILE A 111 13.41 18.49 -11.74
N THR A 112 13.54 18.09 -10.47
CA THR A 112 14.64 17.23 -10.01
C THR A 112 14.56 15.87 -10.68
N LYS A 113 13.36 15.29 -10.79
CA LYS A 113 13.17 14.04 -11.53
C LYS A 113 13.41 14.20 -13.02
N ALA A 114 13.00 15.31 -13.64
CA ALA A 114 13.24 15.55 -15.05
C ALA A 114 14.75 15.62 -15.35
N LYS A 115 15.51 16.31 -14.51
CA LYS A 115 16.99 16.34 -14.58
C LYS A 115 17.60 14.94 -14.45
N ILE A 116 17.22 14.19 -13.42
CA ILE A 116 17.74 12.83 -13.21
C ILE A 116 17.42 11.92 -14.40
N VAL A 117 16.20 12.00 -14.94
CA VAL A 117 15.78 11.22 -16.10
C VAL A 117 16.62 11.57 -17.33
N LEU A 118 16.82 12.87 -17.58
CA LEU A 118 17.68 13.34 -18.67
C LEU A 118 19.11 12.83 -18.50
N ASP A 119 19.71 13.07 -17.34
CA ASP A 119 21.06 12.67 -17.00
C ASP A 119 21.25 11.15 -17.15
N ILE A 120 20.29 10.32 -16.70
CA ILE A 120 20.34 8.86 -16.89
C ILE A 120 20.33 8.49 -18.37
N ILE A 121 19.42 9.05 -19.16
CA ILE A 121 19.33 8.71 -20.59
C ILE A 121 20.62 9.06 -21.32
N VAL A 122 21.09 10.30 -21.15
CA VAL A 122 22.27 10.77 -21.88
C VAL A 122 23.53 10.04 -21.41
N THR A 123 23.68 9.78 -20.10
CA THR A 123 24.84 9.02 -19.59
C THR A 123 24.85 7.57 -20.08
N MET A 124 23.70 6.91 -20.15
CA MET A 124 23.60 5.53 -20.64
C MET A 124 23.89 5.42 -22.13
N PHE A 125 23.33 6.31 -22.97
CA PHE A 125 23.44 6.19 -24.43
C PHE A 125 24.65 6.91 -25.03
N SER A 126 25.31 7.81 -24.29
CA SER A 126 26.50 8.52 -24.79
C SER A 126 27.69 7.61 -25.11
N GLU A 127 27.72 6.37 -24.64
CA GLU A 127 28.74 5.39 -25.02
C GLU A 127 28.72 5.06 -26.53
N TYR A 128 27.57 5.24 -27.18
CA TYR A 128 27.37 4.97 -28.61
C TYR A 128 27.58 6.19 -29.52
N CYS A 129 27.94 7.35 -28.95
CA CYS A 129 28.27 8.53 -29.74
C CYS A 129 29.63 8.37 -30.44
N GLU A 130 29.83 9.07 -31.57
CA GLU A 130 31.11 9.07 -32.31
C GLU A 130 32.29 9.46 -31.40
N LYS A 131 32.06 10.42 -30.50
CA LYS A 131 32.92 10.67 -29.35
C LYS A 131 32.26 10.05 -28.11
N PRO A 132 32.70 8.86 -27.65
CA PRO A 132 32.06 8.17 -26.55
C PRO A 132 32.05 8.99 -25.27
N PHE A 133 30.98 8.85 -24.48
CA PHE A 133 30.76 9.54 -23.22
C PHE A 133 30.80 11.07 -23.32
N SER A 134 30.37 11.60 -24.47
CA SER A 134 30.17 13.03 -24.66
C SER A 134 28.70 13.32 -24.98
N VAL A 135 28.21 14.43 -24.43
CA VAL A 135 26.84 14.89 -24.63
C VAL A 135 26.92 16.37 -25.00
N GLU A 136 26.24 16.76 -26.06
CA GLU A 136 26.11 18.16 -26.44
C GLU A 136 25.15 18.87 -25.50
N ALA A 137 25.59 20.00 -24.95
CA ALA A 137 24.82 20.72 -23.96
C ALA A 137 23.81 21.66 -24.64
N VAL A 138 22.61 21.73 -24.07
CA VAL A 138 21.49 22.54 -24.57
C VAL A 138 21.18 23.64 -23.56
N GLU A 139 21.11 24.88 -24.05
CA GLU A 139 20.63 26.00 -23.25
C GLU A 139 19.09 25.99 -23.18
N VAL A 140 18.55 25.96 -21.97
CA VAL A 140 17.12 26.05 -21.69
C VAL A 140 16.82 27.40 -21.05
N VAL A 141 15.99 28.19 -21.75
CA VAL A 141 15.52 29.50 -21.30
C VAL A 141 14.18 29.35 -20.58
N TYR A 142 14.11 29.74 -19.31
CA TYR A 142 12.90 29.67 -18.49
C TYR A 142 12.02 30.92 -18.68
N PRO A 143 10.72 30.85 -18.33
CA PRO A 143 9.81 32.00 -18.44
C PRO A 143 10.23 33.25 -17.66
N ASN A 144 11.08 33.08 -16.63
CA ASN A 144 11.64 34.18 -15.85
C ASN A 144 12.90 34.81 -16.49
N GLY A 145 13.26 34.41 -17.71
CA GLY A 145 14.44 34.86 -18.44
C GLY A 145 15.75 34.22 -17.99
N LYS A 146 15.74 33.34 -16.97
CA LYS A 146 16.95 32.62 -16.56
C LYS A 146 17.29 31.53 -17.56
N THR A 147 18.57 31.40 -17.87
CA THR A 147 19.10 30.33 -18.70
C THR A 147 19.82 29.30 -17.85
N HIS A 148 19.68 28.03 -18.22
CA HIS A 148 20.39 26.92 -17.61
C HIS A 148 20.87 25.98 -18.70
N ILE A 149 22.08 25.44 -18.53
CA ILE A 149 22.67 24.48 -19.46
C ILE A 149 22.38 23.08 -18.95
N TYR A 150 21.85 22.21 -19.82
CA TYR A 150 21.55 20.81 -19.54
C TYR A 150 22.21 19.89 -20.56
N PRO A 151 22.50 18.61 -20.21
CA PRO A 151 22.40 18.02 -18.87
C PRO A 151 23.43 18.63 -17.90
N GLU A 152 23.16 18.56 -16.59
CA GLU A 152 24.08 19.11 -15.57
C GLU A 152 25.22 18.14 -15.26
N LEU A 153 24.96 16.83 -15.33
CA LEU A 153 25.94 15.74 -15.11
C LEU A 153 26.81 15.95 -13.86
N ALA A 154 26.19 16.42 -12.78
CA ALA A 154 26.90 16.82 -11.58
C ALA A 154 27.52 15.61 -10.86
N TYR A 155 28.83 15.63 -10.70
CA TYR A 155 29.56 14.70 -9.83
C TYR A 155 29.58 15.27 -8.41
N ARG A 156 28.82 14.64 -7.50
CA ARG A 156 28.84 15.07 -6.09
C ARG A 156 30.03 14.45 -5.38
N LYS A 157 30.59 15.17 -4.41
CA LYS A 157 31.67 14.66 -3.58
C LYS A 157 31.22 14.60 -2.14
N GLU A 158 31.30 13.41 -1.55
CA GLU A 158 31.00 13.18 -0.15
C GLU A 158 32.22 12.59 0.57
N LYS A 159 32.28 12.79 1.89
CA LYS A 159 33.37 12.29 2.73
C LYS A 159 32.78 11.43 3.83
N VAL A 160 33.25 10.19 3.90
CA VAL A 160 32.80 9.21 4.89
C VAL A 160 34.00 8.65 5.64
N LYS A 161 33.81 8.45 6.96
CA LYS A 161 34.80 7.82 7.82
C LYS A 161 34.79 6.30 7.63
N PRO A 162 35.94 5.64 7.40
CA PRO A 162 36.03 4.17 7.32
C PRO A 162 35.39 3.46 8.52
N GLU A 163 35.54 4.02 9.72
CA GLU A 163 34.98 3.45 10.95
C GLU A 163 33.46 3.41 10.93
N LEU A 164 32.81 4.37 10.27
CA LEU A 164 31.35 4.37 10.12
C LEU A 164 30.91 3.16 9.29
N ILE A 165 31.58 2.91 8.17
CA ILE A 165 31.26 1.80 7.25
C ILE A 165 31.46 0.47 7.97
N ASN A 166 32.65 0.25 8.53
CA ASN A 166 32.98 -0.97 9.28
C ASN A 166 31.98 -1.22 10.42
N LYS A 167 31.68 -0.20 11.24
CA LYS A 167 30.76 -0.32 12.38
C LYS A 167 29.32 -0.60 11.95
N LYS A 168 28.86 -0.02 10.85
CA LYS A 168 27.49 -0.19 10.36
C LYS A 168 27.28 -1.56 9.71
N ILE A 169 28.27 -2.06 8.96
CA ILE A 169 28.19 -3.37 8.30
C ILE A 169 28.52 -4.50 9.29
N GLY A 170 29.43 -4.27 10.24
CA GLY A 170 29.97 -5.31 11.12
C GLY A 170 31.19 -6.03 10.54
N ILE A 171 32.02 -5.32 9.78
CA ILE A 171 33.27 -5.83 9.17
C ILE A 171 34.48 -5.03 9.67
N SER A 172 35.68 -5.53 9.38
CA SER A 172 36.96 -4.91 9.81
C SER A 172 37.90 -4.73 8.61
N GLU A 173 37.44 -3.99 7.60
CA GLU A 173 38.21 -3.74 6.38
C GLU A 173 39.08 -2.48 6.49
N THR A 174 40.21 -2.47 5.79
CA THR A 174 41.09 -1.28 5.74
C THR A 174 40.46 -0.17 4.89
N PRO A 175 40.79 1.13 5.11
CA PRO A 175 40.28 2.23 4.29
C PRO A 175 40.54 2.04 2.78
N SER A 176 41.69 1.46 2.43
CA SER A 176 42.05 1.16 1.04
C SER A 176 41.18 0.05 0.44
N SER A 177 40.88 -0.99 1.23
CA SER A 177 39.95 -2.06 0.82
C SER A 177 38.53 -1.50 0.60
N LEU A 178 38.03 -0.71 1.54
CA LEU A 178 36.72 -0.06 1.45
C LEU A 178 36.60 0.86 0.22
N ALA A 179 37.63 1.66 -0.07
CA ALA A 179 37.65 2.50 -1.27
C ALA A 179 37.58 1.65 -2.57
N LYS A 180 38.24 0.48 -2.62
CA LYS A 180 38.14 -0.45 -3.75
C LYS A 180 36.75 -1.06 -3.88
N LEU A 181 36.12 -1.42 -2.76
CA LEU A 181 34.75 -1.94 -2.73
C LEU A 181 33.75 -0.93 -3.30
N LEU A 182 33.81 0.31 -2.81
CA LEU A 182 32.97 1.41 -3.30
C LEU A 182 33.22 1.71 -4.78
N THR A 183 34.48 1.69 -5.22
CA THR A 183 34.83 1.92 -6.63
C THR A 183 34.23 0.85 -7.56
N ARG A 184 34.14 -0.41 -7.11
CA ARG A 184 33.45 -1.49 -7.86
C ARG A 184 31.94 -1.24 -8.02
N MET A 185 31.34 -0.42 -7.16
CA MET A 185 29.93 0.01 -7.23
C MET A 185 29.75 1.34 -7.98
N CYS A 186 30.72 1.70 -8.82
CA CYS A 186 30.75 2.96 -9.56
C CYS A 186 30.88 4.22 -8.67
N LEU A 187 31.22 4.07 -7.39
CA LEU A 187 31.53 5.18 -6.49
C LEU A 187 33.03 5.34 -6.37
N LYS A 188 33.61 6.07 -7.32
CA LYS A 188 35.06 6.26 -7.37
C LYS A 188 35.53 6.87 -6.06
N SER A 189 36.33 6.10 -5.33
CA SER A 189 36.66 6.43 -3.94
C SER A 189 38.17 6.44 -3.75
N HIS A 190 38.66 7.41 -2.98
CA HIS A 190 40.07 7.49 -2.61
C HIS A 190 40.24 7.89 -1.15
N VAL A 191 41.29 7.35 -0.54
CA VAL A 191 41.62 7.60 0.86
C VAL A 191 42.33 8.95 0.98
N ILE A 192 41.89 9.78 1.92
CA ILE A 192 42.48 11.10 2.21
C ILE A 192 42.85 11.23 3.69
N GLY A 193 43.74 12.18 3.99
CA GLY A 193 44.11 12.52 5.37
C GLY A 193 44.73 11.35 6.15
N ASN A 194 45.70 10.65 5.55
CA ASN A 194 46.43 9.51 6.13
C ASN A 194 45.55 8.32 6.57
N GLY A 195 44.39 8.13 5.95
CA GLY A 195 43.50 7.00 6.29
C GLY A 195 42.24 7.40 7.06
N ASN A 196 42.11 8.65 7.48
CA ASN A 196 41.01 9.08 8.34
C ASN A 196 39.67 9.26 7.61
N ASN A 197 39.68 9.49 6.30
CA ASN A 197 38.46 9.64 5.51
C ASN A 197 38.60 9.00 4.12
N ILE A 198 37.47 8.63 3.54
CA ILE A 198 37.32 8.24 2.15
C ILE A 198 36.54 9.36 1.47
N GLU A 199 37.13 9.99 0.46
CA GLU A 199 36.41 10.90 -0.44
C GLU A 199 35.80 10.05 -1.57
N ILE A 200 34.51 10.24 -1.76
CA ILE A 200 33.66 9.42 -2.63
C ILE A 200 33.06 10.36 -3.67
N GLU A 201 33.32 10.05 -4.93
CA GLU A 201 32.77 10.74 -6.07
C GLU A 201 31.52 9.98 -6.54
N ILE A 202 30.36 10.60 -6.33
CA ILE A 202 29.05 10.09 -6.68
C ILE A 202 28.75 10.55 -8.11
N PRO A 203 28.71 9.64 -9.09
CA PRO A 203 28.43 9.99 -10.47
C PRO A 203 26.94 10.36 -10.65
N PRO A 204 26.60 11.12 -11.71
CA PRO A 204 25.20 11.45 -12.03
C PRO A 204 24.33 10.21 -12.32
N THR A 205 24.96 9.07 -12.65
CA THR A 205 24.27 7.78 -12.81
C THR A 205 23.75 7.19 -11.49
N ARG A 206 24.26 7.66 -10.33
CA ARG A 206 23.91 7.18 -8.99
C ARG A 206 23.10 8.22 -8.20
N ALA A 207 21.97 8.60 -8.77
CA ALA A 207 21.03 9.54 -8.15
C ALA A 207 20.29 8.97 -6.92
N ASP A 208 20.40 7.66 -6.69
CA ASP A 208 19.89 6.94 -5.51
C ASP A 208 20.66 7.26 -4.23
N ILE A 209 21.92 7.70 -4.33
CA ILE A 209 22.73 8.06 -3.17
C ILE A 209 22.32 9.44 -2.68
N ILE A 210 21.67 9.48 -1.53
CA ILE A 210 21.17 10.71 -0.89
C ILE A 210 21.63 10.84 0.56
N HIS A 211 22.18 9.78 1.14
CA HIS A 211 22.68 9.72 2.51
C HIS A 211 23.91 8.81 2.61
N ALA A 212 24.71 9.00 3.67
CA ALA A 212 25.86 8.15 3.96
C ALA A 212 25.51 6.66 4.15
N CYS A 213 24.23 6.33 4.39
CA CYS A 213 23.78 4.93 4.50
C CYS A 213 23.77 4.22 3.15
N ASP A 214 23.53 4.93 2.04
CA ASP A 214 23.51 4.34 0.70
C ASP A 214 24.93 3.94 0.27
N ILE A 215 25.93 4.70 0.73
CA ILE A 215 27.35 4.36 0.61
C ILE A 215 27.68 3.08 1.41
N VAL A 216 27.12 2.96 2.62
CA VAL A 216 27.30 1.77 3.47
C VAL A 216 26.65 0.54 2.82
N GLU A 217 25.47 0.70 2.22
CA GLU A 217 24.79 -0.35 1.46
C GLU A 217 25.67 -0.85 0.31
N ASP A 218 26.18 0.05 -0.53
CA ASP A 218 27.06 -0.32 -1.64
C ASP A 218 28.34 -1.01 -1.18
N ALA A 219 28.96 -0.52 -0.11
CA ALA A 219 30.13 -1.16 0.48
C ALA A 219 29.81 -2.60 0.94
N ALA A 220 28.64 -2.82 1.54
CA ALA A 220 28.19 -4.15 1.96
C ALA A 220 27.86 -5.06 0.77
N ILE A 221 27.22 -4.54 -0.28
CA ILE A 221 26.95 -5.28 -1.52
C ILE A 221 28.27 -5.73 -2.17
N ALA A 222 29.23 -4.81 -2.31
CA ALA A 222 30.52 -5.09 -2.90
C ALA A 222 31.36 -6.08 -2.07
N TYR A 223 31.22 -6.04 -0.75
CA TYR A 223 31.83 -7.01 0.17
C TYR A 223 31.18 -8.40 0.05
N GLY A 224 29.89 -8.44 -0.26
CA GLY A 224 29.07 -9.64 -0.35
C GLY A 224 28.49 -10.00 1.02
N TYR A 225 27.16 -9.97 1.14
CA TYR A 225 26.46 -10.15 2.42
C TYR A 225 26.81 -11.47 3.11
N ASN A 226 27.01 -12.55 2.34
CA ASN A 226 27.34 -13.87 2.87
C ASN A 226 28.75 -13.95 3.49
N ASN A 227 29.61 -12.97 3.23
CA ASN A 227 30.94 -12.89 3.83
C ASN A 227 30.91 -12.19 5.20
N ILE A 228 29.80 -11.53 5.55
CA ILE A 228 29.65 -10.82 6.83
C ILE A 228 29.42 -11.86 7.93
N GLN A 229 30.27 -11.84 8.95
CA GLN A 229 30.13 -12.73 10.10
C GLN A 229 28.82 -12.42 10.85
N MET A 230 27.94 -13.41 10.98
CA MET A 230 26.74 -13.27 11.80
C MET A 230 27.12 -13.07 13.27
N THR A 231 26.52 -12.07 13.92
CA THR A 231 26.71 -11.77 15.34
C THR A 231 25.37 -11.65 16.04
N ILE A 232 25.35 -11.94 17.34
CA ILE A 232 24.16 -11.79 18.19
C ILE A 232 24.32 -10.50 19.00
N PRO A 233 23.32 -9.59 19.02
CA PRO A 233 23.38 -8.38 19.82
C PRO A 233 23.46 -8.74 21.31
N LYS A 234 24.43 -8.15 22.03
CA LYS A 234 24.68 -8.40 23.46
C LYS A 234 23.78 -7.57 24.37
N THR A 235 22.49 -7.49 24.04
CA THR A 235 21.51 -6.74 24.82
C THR A 235 20.53 -7.72 25.45
N TYR A 236 20.56 -7.83 26.77
CA TYR A 236 19.59 -8.62 27.51
C TYR A 236 18.26 -7.90 27.58
N THR A 237 17.17 -8.60 27.24
CA THR A 237 15.80 -8.08 27.33
C THR A 237 14.91 -9.12 27.99
N ILE A 238 13.96 -8.65 28.81
CA ILE A 238 12.94 -9.51 29.42
C ILE A 238 11.68 -9.38 28.56
N ALA A 239 11.23 -10.48 27.99
CA ALA A 239 10.01 -10.51 27.20
C ALA A 239 8.78 -10.43 28.11
N ASN A 240 7.77 -9.65 27.69
CA ASN A 240 6.46 -9.60 28.33
C ASN A 240 5.38 -9.85 27.27
N GLN A 241 4.37 -10.63 27.65
CA GLN A 241 3.18 -10.83 26.82
C GLN A 241 2.24 -9.64 27.00
N LEU A 242 1.56 -9.23 25.92
CA LEU A 242 0.46 -8.30 26.04
C LEU A 242 -0.67 -8.98 26.84
N PRO A 243 -1.15 -8.40 27.97
CA PRO A 243 -2.12 -9.05 28.85
C PRO A 243 -3.38 -9.56 28.13
N LEU A 244 -3.92 -8.77 27.20
CA LEU A 244 -5.08 -9.14 26.38
C LEU A 244 -4.83 -10.38 25.51
N ASN A 245 -3.64 -10.50 24.90
CA ASN A 245 -3.29 -11.67 24.09
C ASN A 245 -3.06 -12.90 24.96
N LYS A 246 -2.42 -12.73 26.13
CA LYS A 246 -2.27 -13.82 27.11
C LYS A 246 -3.63 -14.38 27.54
N LEU A 247 -4.57 -13.51 27.87
CA LEU A 247 -5.94 -13.90 28.21
C LEU A 247 -6.63 -14.62 27.04
N THR A 248 -6.49 -14.07 25.83
CA THR A 248 -7.05 -14.66 24.60
C THR A 248 -6.55 -16.09 24.39
N GLU A 249 -5.24 -16.34 24.52
CA GLU A 249 -4.67 -17.69 24.35
C GLU A 249 -5.17 -18.68 25.41
N LEU A 250 -5.32 -18.24 26.66
CA LEU A 250 -5.87 -19.10 27.72
C LEU A 250 -7.31 -19.50 27.40
N LEU A 251 -8.16 -18.53 27.02
CA LEU A 251 -9.55 -18.79 26.65
C LEU A 251 -9.66 -19.71 25.43
N ARG A 252 -8.80 -19.57 24.42
CA ARG A 252 -8.78 -20.46 23.24
C ARG A 252 -8.61 -21.92 23.64
N LEU A 253 -7.65 -22.21 24.51
CA LEU A 253 -7.37 -23.57 24.96
C LEU A 253 -8.56 -24.16 25.73
N ASP A 254 -9.17 -23.37 26.61
CA ASP A 254 -10.32 -23.83 27.40
C ASP A 254 -11.60 -24.02 26.56
N LEU A 255 -11.84 -23.18 25.56
CA LEU A 255 -12.97 -23.33 24.64
C LEU A 255 -12.80 -24.55 23.73
N ALA A 256 -11.57 -24.82 23.30
CA ALA A 256 -11.23 -26.07 22.63
C ALA A 256 -11.47 -27.28 23.55
N ALA A 257 -11.11 -27.19 24.84
CA ALA A 257 -11.39 -28.22 25.83
C ALA A 257 -12.89 -28.41 26.12
N ALA A 258 -13.70 -27.35 25.98
CA ALA A 258 -15.17 -27.42 25.98
C ALA A 258 -15.76 -28.05 24.69
N GLY A 259 -14.89 -28.46 23.76
CA GLY A 259 -15.25 -29.15 22.52
C GLY A 259 -15.82 -28.22 21.45
N PHE A 260 -15.53 -26.92 21.51
CA PHE A 260 -15.78 -26.00 20.39
C PHE A 260 -14.55 -25.98 19.47
N THR A 261 -14.77 -25.74 18.18
CA THR A 261 -13.72 -25.66 17.17
C THR A 261 -13.49 -24.21 16.79
N GLU A 262 -12.23 -23.76 16.85
CA GLU A 262 -11.90 -22.39 16.48
C GLU A 262 -12.01 -22.20 14.95
N ALA A 263 -12.60 -21.08 14.54
CA ALA A 263 -12.66 -20.62 13.16
C ALA A 263 -11.77 -19.39 12.97
N LEU A 264 -11.37 -19.16 11.72
CA LEU A 264 -10.63 -17.97 11.31
C LEU A 264 -11.41 -17.25 10.21
N THR A 265 -12.15 -16.21 10.59
CA THR A 265 -12.99 -15.47 9.64
C THR A 265 -12.27 -14.24 9.08
N PHE A 266 -12.72 -13.74 7.93
CA PHE A 266 -12.19 -12.52 7.36
C PHE A 266 -12.61 -11.29 8.18
N ALA A 267 -11.68 -10.35 8.35
CA ALA A 267 -11.96 -9.07 9.00
C ALA A 267 -12.81 -8.13 8.14
N LEU A 268 -12.89 -8.37 6.82
CA LEU A 268 -13.67 -7.59 5.88
C LEU A 268 -14.90 -8.38 5.43
N CYS A 269 -16.02 -7.69 5.30
CA CYS A 269 -17.29 -8.25 4.87
C CYS A 269 -18.12 -7.24 4.06
N SER A 270 -19.25 -7.70 3.53
CA SER A 270 -20.22 -6.81 2.89
C SER A 270 -21.06 -6.07 3.93
N GLN A 271 -21.65 -4.95 3.54
CA GLN A 271 -22.53 -4.19 4.44
C GLN A 271 -23.74 -5.03 4.88
N GLU A 272 -24.30 -5.84 3.98
CA GLU A 272 -25.42 -6.74 4.27
C GLU A 272 -25.09 -7.76 5.37
N ASP A 273 -23.84 -8.22 5.49
CA ASP A 273 -23.46 -9.25 6.45
C ASP A 273 -23.56 -8.77 7.90
N ILE A 274 -23.24 -7.50 8.16
CA ILE A 274 -23.26 -6.90 9.50
C ILE A 274 -24.49 -6.01 9.74
N ALA A 275 -25.36 -5.85 8.74
CA ALA A 275 -26.57 -5.05 8.82
C ALA A 275 -27.83 -5.85 8.39
N ASP A 276 -28.16 -5.84 7.11
CA ASP A 276 -29.44 -6.36 6.56
C ASP A 276 -29.71 -7.83 6.94
N LYS A 277 -28.66 -8.67 6.93
CA LYS A 277 -28.76 -10.09 7.31
C LYS A 277 -29.00 -10.30 8.79
N LEU A 278 -28.65 -9.31 9.63
CA LEU A 278 -28.89 -9.29 11.08
C LEU A 278 -30.12 -8.46 11.48
N GLY A 279 -30.89 -7.98 10.50
CA GLY A 279 -32.12 -7.21 10.73
C GLY A 279 -31.90 -5.81 11.28
N THR A 280 -30.73 -5.20 11.03
CA THR A 280 -30.42 -3.82 11.43
C THR A 280 -30.03 -2.98 10.23
N ASP A 281 -30.22 -1.67 10.31
CA ASP A 281 -29.77 -0.73 9.28
C ASP A 281 -28.27 -0.45 9.42
N ILE A 282 -27.56 -0.35 8.29
CA ILE A 282 -26.11 -0.09 8.27
C ILE A 282 -25.74 1.21 9.00
N SER A 283 -26.60 2.23 9.02
CA SER A 283 -26.37 3.50 9.72
C SER A 283 -26.40 3.36 11.24
N ALA A 284 -27.14 2.37 11.76
CA ALA A 284 -27.14 2.02 13.17
C ALA A 284 -25.88 1.23 13.57
N THR A 285 -25.17 0.66 12.60
CA THR A 285 -23.87 0.04 12.86
C THR A 285 -22.78 1.12 12.96
N LYS A 286 -21.85 0.96 13.92
CA LYS A 286 -20.65 1.80 13.99
C LYS A 286 -19.56 1.32 12.99
N ALA A 287 -19.95 0.73 11.86
CA ALA A 287 -19.02 0.13 10.91
C ALA A 287 -18.11 1.17 10.23
N VAL A 288 -16.88 0.74 9.91
CA VAL A 288 -15.91 1.47 9.10
C VAL A 288 -16.05 1.03 7.65
N ARG A 289 -16.16 1.99 6.71
CA ARG A 289 -16.35 1.75 5.27
C ARG A 289 -15.05 1.88 4.50
N ILE A 290 -14.84 0.99 3.53
CA ILE A 290 -13.73 1.04 2.59
C ILE A 290 -14.15 1.87 1.38
N ALA A 291 -13.34 2.87 0.99
CA ALA A 291 -13.73 3.87 -0.01
C ALA A 291 -13.87 3.30 -1.44
N ASN A 292 -12.98 2.39 -1.86
CA ASN A 292 -12.96 1.81 -3.21
C ASN A 292 -12.78 0.28 -3.16
N PRO A 293 -13.80 -0.46 -2.68
CA PRO A 293 -13.70 -1.90 -2.52
C PRO A 293 -13.72 -2.59 -3.89
N LYS A 294 -12.86 -3.59 -4.08
CA LYS A 294 -12.81 -4.37 -5.33
C LYS A 294 -13.97 -5.34 -5.49
N THR A 295 -14.51 -5.83 -4.38
CA THR A 295 -15.60 -6.80 -4.32
C THR A 295 -16.60 -6.36 -3.25
N ALA A 296 -17.85 -6.84 -3.35
CA ALA A 296 -18.87 -6.56 -2.35
C ALA A 296 -18.47 -7.03 -0.94
N GLU A 297 -17.70 -8.12 -0.85
CA GLU A 297 -17.22 -8.68 0.43
C GLU A 297 -16.18 -7.81 1.14
N PHE A 298 -15.66 -6.75 0.51
CA PHE A 298 -14.68 -5.84 1.12
C PHE A 298 -15.22 -4.44 1.33
N GLN A 299 -16.53 -4.28 1.53
CA GLN A 299 -17.15 -2.97 1.73
C GLN A 299 -16.90 -2.38 3.13
N VAL A 300 -16.89 -3.23 4.16
CA VAL A 300 -16.75 -2.80 5.56
C VAL A 300 -15.83 -3.72 6.34
N ALA A 301 -15.25 -3.19 7.41
CA ALA A 301 -14.65 -4.01 8.45
C ALA A 301 -15.74 -4.58 9.37
N ARG A 302 -15.57 -5.82 9.84
CA ARG A 302 -16.53 -6.53 10.69
C ARG A 302 -16.77 -5.79 12.01
N THR A 303 -18.04 -5.67 12.40
CA THR A 303 -18.48 -5.10 13.69
C THR A 303 -18.93 -6.17 14.70
N THR A 304 -18.91 -7.44 14.28
CA THR A 304 -19.28 -8.64 15.03
C THR A 304 -18.61 -9.84 14.34
N LEU A 305 -18.28 -10.88 15.10
CA LEU A 305 -17.72 -12.13 14.57
C LEU A 305 -18.81 -13.09 14.06
N LEU A 306 -20.07 -12.89 14.46
CA LEU A 306 -21.19 -13.78 14.17
C LEU A 306 -21.37 -14.05 12.66
N PRO A 307 -21.39 -13.06 11.75
CA PRO A 307 -21.58 -13.30 10.32
C PRO A 307 -20.52 -14.23 9.71
N GLY A 308 -19.26 -14.09 10.16
CA GLY A 308 -18.16 -14.94 9.71
C GLY A 308 -18.37 -16.39 10.14
N LEU A 309 -18.80 -16.62 11.39
CA LEU A 309 -19.11 -17.95 11.89
C LEU A 309 -20.32 -18.58 11.16
N LEU A 310 -21.37 -17.81 10.88
CA LEU A 310 -22.53 -18.29 10.12
C LEU A 310 -22.16 -18.66 8.68
N LYS A 311 -21.36 -17.84 8.01
CA LYS A 311 -20.80 -18.19 6.68
C LYS A 311 -19.94 -19.44 6.72
N THR A 312 -19.18 -19.63 7.80
CA THR A 312 -18.37 -20.84 8.00
C THR A 312 -19.25 -22.08 8.12
N ILE A 313 -20.37 -22.01 8.85
CA ILE A 313 -21.37 -23.09 8.89
C ILE A 313 -21.97 -23.31 7.49
N ALA A 314 -22.31 -22.23 6.78
CA ALA A 314 -22.90 -22.32 5.44
C ALA A 314 -21.97 -23.01 4.42
N ALA A 315 -20.66 -22.79 4.52
CA ALA A 315 -19.66 -23.49 3.71
C ALA A 315 -19.46 -24.96 4.13
N ASN A 316 -19.81 -25.31 5.37
CA ASN A 316 -19.56 -26.63 5.98
C ASN A 316 -20.85 -27.42 6.28
N ARG A 317 -21.94 -27.20 5.54
CA ARG A 317 -23.25 -27.89 5.74
C ARG A 317 -23.18 -29.42 5.71
N LYS A 318 -22.12 -30.00 5.13
CA LYS A 318 -21.90 -31.45 5.05
C LYS A 318 -21.31 -32.05 6.33
N MET A 319 -20.86 -31.23 7.26
CA MET A 319 -20.23 -31.70 8.50
C MET A 319 -21.26 -32.31 9.45
N PRO A 320 -20.88 -33.32 10.26
CA PRO A 320 -21.77 -33.90 11.26
C PRO A 320 -22.25 -32.86 12.27
N LEU A 321 -23.53 -32.95 12.64
CA LEU A 321 -24.11 -32.16 13.72
C LEU A 321 -23.81 -32.80 15.09
N PRO A 322 -23.71 -32.02 16.18
CA PRO A 322 -23.79 -30.55 16.22
C PRO A 322 -22.49 -29.87 15.76
N LEU A 323 -22.61 -28.73 15.08
CA LEU A 323 -21.47 -27.84 14.81
C LEU A 323 -21.33 -26.84 15.95
N LYS A 324 -20.15 -26.85 16.58
CA LYS A 324 -19.78 -25.97 17.70
C LYS A 324 -18.57 -25.16 17.28
N LEU A 325 -18.78 -23.92 16.85
CA LEU A 325 -17.69 -23.06 16.38
C LEU A 325 -17.49 -21.89 17.33
N PHE A 326 -16.26 -21.43 17.44
CA PHE A 326 -15.94 -20.19 18.14
C PHE A 326 -14.83 -19.42 17.43
N GLU A 327 -14.72 -18.14 17.74
CA GLU A 327 -13.58 -17.30 17.36
C GLU A 327 -13.35 -16.27 18.47
N ILE A 328 -12.09 -16.04 18.83
CA ILE A 328 -11.70 -14.88 19.64
C ILE A 328 -10.83 -13.97 18.80
N SER A 329 -11.35 -12.81 18.40
CA SER A 329 -10.66 -11.88 17.50
C SER A 329 -11.22 -10.46 17.55
N ASP A 330 -10.54 -9.54 16.86
CA ASP A 330 -10.90 -8.12 16.85
C ASP A 330 -12.06 -7.82 15.91
N ILE A 331 -12.99 -6.97 16.37
CA ILE A 331 -13.95 -6.23 15.54
C ILE A 331 -13.54 -4.76 15.46
N VAL A 332 -14.01 -4.04 14.44
CA VAL A 332 -13.68 -2.62 14.24
C VAL A 332 -14.95 -1.78 14.38
N VAL A 333 -14.89 -0.73 15.19
CA VAL A 333 -15.97 0.26 15.30
C VAL A 333 -15.43 1.68 15.21
N LYS A 334 -16.22 2.59 14.66
CA LYS A 334 -15.94 4.03 14.66
C LYS A 334 -15.91 4.54 16.10
N ASP A 335 -14.86 5.26 16.44
CA ASP A 335 -14.67 5.92 17.73
C ASP A 335 -14.04 7.31 17.50
N PRO A 336 -14.79 8.40 17.69
CA PRO A 336 -14.26 9.75 17.50
C PRO A 336 -13.19 10.14 18.53
N ASN A 337 -12.99 9.34 19.59
CA ASN A 337 -12.01 9.62 20.64
C ASN A 337 -10.64 8.99 20.36
N THR A 338 -10.44 8.34 19.22
CA THR A 338 -9.12 7.83 18.79
C THR A 338 -8.54 8.67 17.67
N ASP A 339 -7.21 8.69 17.57
CA ASP A 339 -6.46 9.42 16.54
C ASP A 339 -6.82 8.99 15.11
N VAL A 340 -7.11 7.70 14.92
CA VAL A 340 -7.51 7.12 13.63
C VAL A 340 -9.03 7.14 13.39
N GLY A 341 -9.84 7.59 14.36
CA GLY A 341 -11.30 7.64 14.26
C GLY A 341 -12.02 6.28 14.34
N ALA A 342 -11.29 5.22 14.70
CA ALA A 342 -11.79 3.86 14.88
C ALA A 342 -11.04 3.14 16.02
N ARG A 343 -11.65 2.10 16.57
CA ARG A 343 -11.08 1.26 17.64
C ARG A 343 -11.36 -0.22 17.37
N ASN A 344 -10.40 -1.07 17.73
CA ASN A 344 -10.58 -2.50 17.77
C ASN A 344 -11.12 -2.94 19.13
N TYR A 345 -12.05 -3.90 19.15
CA TYR A 345 -12.47 -4.60 20.36
C TYR A 345 -12.25 -6.10 20.22
N ARG A 346 -11.60 -6.74 21.20
CA ARG A 346 -11.44 -8.19 21.26
C ARG A 346 -12.74 -8.85 21.70
N HIS A 347 -13.40 -9.51 20.77
CA HIS A 347 -14.61 -10.28 21.04
C HIS A 347 -14.32 -11.77 21.05
N PHE A 348 -15.00 -12.48 21.93
CA PHE A 348 -15.19 -13.92 21.89
C PHE A 348 -16.61 -14.17 21.38
N CYS A 349 -16.74 -14.89 20.27
CA CYS A 349 -18.02 -15.31 19.73
C CYS A 349 -18.06 -16.83 19.58
N ALA A 350 -19.19 -17.44 19.92
CA ALA A 350 -19.44 -18.87 19.75
C ALA A 350 -20.83 -19.10 19.19
N VAL A 351 -20.96 -20.17 18.40
CA VAL A 351 -22.22 -20.61 17.80
C VAL A 351 -22.41 -22.11 18.00
N TYR A 352 -23.66 -22.50 18.28
CA TYR A 352 -24.10 -23.88 18.37
C TYR A 352 -25.19 -24.12 17.32
N TYR A 353 -24.93 -25.01 16.36
CA TYR A 353 -25.81 -25.29 15.23
C TYR A 353 -26.20 -26.78 15.21
N ASN A 354 -27.48 -27.07 15.41
CA ASN A 354 -28.00 -28.44 15.52
C ASN A 354 -29.52 -28.47 15.25
N LYS A 355 -30.13 -29.67 15.24
CA LYS A 355 -31.59 -29.86 15.09
C LYS A 355 -32.41 -29.09 16.15
N SER A 356 -31.84 -28.89 17.34
CA SER A 356 -32.34 -27.97 18.37
C SER A 356 -31.36 -26.81 18.56
N PRO A 357 -31.83 -25.61 18.95
CA PRO A 357 -30.97 -24.44 19.06
C PRO A 357 -29.88 -24.56 20.13
N GLY A 358 -30.09 -25.35 21.20
CA GLY A 358 -29.12 -25.51 22.28
C GLY A 358 -28.84 -24.22 23.06
N PHE A 359 -29.87 -23.45 23.39
CA PHE A 359 -29.73 -22.18 24.13
C PHE A 359 -29.06 -22.42 25.49
N GLU A 360 -29.44 -23.50 26.16
CA GLU A 360 -28.87 -23.98 27.42
C GLU A 360 -27.38 -24.36 27.31
N ILE A 361 -26.92 -24.81 26.13
CA ILE A 361 -25.50 -25.15 25.90
C ILE A 361 -24.68 -23.88 25.75
N ILE A 362 -25.18 -22.90 24.98
CA ILE A 362 -24.51 -21.60 24.83
C ILE A 362 -24.52 -20.80 26.14
N HIS A 363 -25.61 -20.88 26.91
CA HIS A 363 -25.65 -20.34 28.27
C HIS A 363 -24.60 -21.01 29.17
N GLY A 364 -24.54 -22.34 29.18
CA GLY A 364 -23.51 -23.06 29.94
C GLY A 364 -22.08 -22.75 29.50
N LEU A 365 -21.86 -22.42 28.22
CA LEU A 365 -20.57 -21.95 27.72
C LEU A 365 -20.20 -20.58 28.31
N LEU A 366 -21.15 -19.65 28.37
CA LEU A 366 -20.96 -18.37 29.05
C LEU A 366 -20.61 -18.59 30.52
N ASP A 367 -21.38 -19.43 31.23
CA ASP A 367 -21.13 -19.74 32.65
C ASP A 367 -19.72 -20.33 32.85
N ARG A 368 -19.30 -21.22 31.94
CA ARG A 368 -17.95 -21.79 31.95
C ARG A 368 -16.88 -20.73 31.73
N VAL A 369 -17.07 -19.82 30.77
CA VAL A 369 -16.12 -18.73 30.51
C VAL A 369 -16.03 -17.79 31.71
N MET A 370 -17.16 -17.43 32.34
CA MET A 370 -17.15 -16.60 33.54
C MET A 370 -16.47 -17.29 34.72
N GLN A 371 -16.65 -18.61 34.86
CA GLN A 371 -15.92 -19.41 35.85
C GLN A 371 -14.40 -19.37 35.62
N LEU A 372 -13.94 -19.50 34.37
CA LEU A 372 -12.51 -19.43 34.01
C LEU A 372 -11.91 -18.05 34.25
N LEU A 373 -12.71 -17.00 34.09
CA LEU A 373 -12.35 -15.62 34.38
C LEU A 373 -12.48 -15.26 35.86
N GLU A 374 -12.87 -16.22 36.71
CA GLU A 374 -13.14 -16.02 38.15
C GLU A 374 -14.20 -14.94 38.43
N VAL A 375 -15.20 -14.83 37.56
CA VAL A 375 -16.30 -13.85 37.67
C VAL A 375 -17.55 -14.55 38.24
N PRO A 376 -17.99 -14.20 39.47
CA PRO A 376 -19.14 -14.87 40.09
C PRO A 376 -20.47 -14.46 39.43
N PRO A 377 -21.52 -15.30 39.49
CA PRO A 377 -22.84 -14.97 38.95
C PRO A 377 -23.67 -14.12 39.95
N ASN A 378 -23.24 -12.88 40.21
CA ASN A 378 -23.95 -11.93 41.09
C ASN A 378 -23.84 -10.48 40.60
N GLU A 379 -24.72 -9.60 41.12
CA GLU A 379 -24.77 -8.19 40.66
C GLU A 379 -23.62 -7.32 41.20
N GLU A 380 -23.13 -7.57 42.42
CA GLU A 380 -22.19 -6.66 43.09
C GLU A 380 -20.79 -6.70 42.46
N ASN A 381 -20.24 -7.89 42.22
CA ASN A 381 -18.85 -8.08 41.77
C ASN A 381 -18.73 -9.10 40.63
N GLY A 382 -19.84 -9.39 39.95
CA GLY A 382 -19.96 -10.51 39.05
C GLY A 382 -20.48 -10.18 37.67
N TYR A 383 -21.18 -11.15 37.08
CA TYR A 383 -21.97 -10.98 35.86
C TYR A 383 -23.44 -11.31 36.09
N THR A 384 -24.30 -10.68 35.28
CA THR A 384 -25.75 -10.92 35.26
C THR A 384 -26.24 -11.07 33.83
N ILE A 385 -27.33 -11.81 33.67
CA ILE A 385 -27.98 -12.05 32.39
C ILE A 385 -29.38 -11.43 32.48
N LYS A 386 -29.65 -10.45 31.63
CA LYS A 386 -30.94 -9.74 31.61
C LYS A 386 -31.64 -10.00 30.29
N ALA A 387 -32.89 -10.46 30.36
CA ALA A 387 -33.71 -10.65 29.16
C ALA A 387 -33.78 -9.33 28.37
N THR A 388 -33.56 -9.42 27.07
CA THR A 388 -33.57 -8.27 26.16
C THR A 388 -34.15 -8.69 24.82
N GLU A 389 -34.43 -7.72 23.96
CA GLU A 389 -34.79 -7.96 22.56
C GLU A 389 -33.61 -7.61 21.65
N GLY A 390 -33.50 -8.31 20.52
CA GLY A 390 -32.45 -8.07 19.55
C GLY A 390 -32.88 -8.49 18.16
N SER A 391 -32.64 -7.64 17.16
CA SER A 391 -33.09 -7.86 15.77
C SER A 391 -32.58 -9.17 15.16
N ALA A 392 -31.40 -9.62 15.59
CA ALA A 392 -30.78 -10.86 15.12
C ALA A 392 -31.29 -12.12 15.84
N PHE A 393 -32.08 -11.98 16.89
CA PHE A 393 -32.47 -13.07 17.80
C PHE A 393 -33.99 -13.30 17.81
N PHE A 394 -34.39 -14.52 18.15
CA PHE A 394 -35.79 -14.89 18.29
C PHE A 394 -36.40 -14.24 19.54
N PRO A 395 -37.59 -13.61 19.46
CA PRO A 395 -38.22 -12.91 20.58
C PRO A 395 -38.36 -13.79 21.83
N GLY A 396 -38.07 -13.21 23.00
CA GLY A 396 -38.07 -13.93 24.29
C GLY A 396 -36.97 -14.99 24.45
N ARG A 397 -36.04 -15.12 23.50
CA ARG A 397 -34.87 -16.03 23.55
C ARG A 397 -33.56 -15.29 23.32
N CYS A 398 -33.47 -14.06 23.85
CA CYS A 398 -32.28 -13.22 23.83
C CYS A 398 -32.02 -12.63 25.22
N ALA A 399 -30.75 -12.51 25.58
CA ALA A 399 -30.34 -11.84 26.80
C ALA A 399 -29.06 -11.03 26.58
N GLU A 400 -28.97 -9.93 27.32
CA GLU A 400 -27.79 -9.07 27.40
C GLU A 400 -26.98 -9.44 28.64
N ILE A 401 -25.67 -9.43 28.48
CA ILE A 401 -24.72 -9.85 29.50
C ILE A 401 -24.08 -8.59 30.08
N PHE A 402 -24.21 -8.41 31.39
CA PHE A 402 -23.60 -7.31 32.11
C PHE A 402 -22.51 -7.84 33.03
N ALA A 403 -21.34 -7.21 33.03
CA ALA A 403 -20.26 -7.48 33.98
C ALA A 403 -19.53 -6.16 34.30
N LYS A 404 -19.03 -6.01 35.53
CA LYS A 404 -18.33 -4.79 35.98
C LYS A 404 -19.11 -3.49 35.68
N GLY A 405 -20.43 -3.53 35.83
CA GLY A 405 -21.31 -2.36 35.62
C GLY A 405 -21.54 -1.94 34.16
N GLN A 406 -21.11 -2.73 33.17
CA GLN A 406 -21.30 -2.42 31.75
C GLN A 406 -21.82 -3.61 30.95
N SER A 407 -22.51 -3.34 29.84
CA SER A 407 -22.88 -4.37 28.87
C SER A 407 -21.62 -4.86 28.15
N ILE A 408 -21.42 -6.18 28.18
CA ILE A 408 -20.26 -6.82 27.55
C ILE A 408 -20.65 -7.63 26.33
N GLY A 409 -21.93 -7.89 26.08
CA GLY A 409 -22.33 -8.70 24.94
C GLY A 409 -23.74 -9.26 25.03
N LYS A 410 -24.06 -10.17 24.10
CA LYS A 410 -25.39 -10.79 23.98
C LYS A 410 -25.27 -12.29 23.78
N LEU A 411 -26.28 -13.01 24.26
CA LEU A 411 -26.51 -14.41 23.92
C LEU A 411 -27.97 -14.64 23.53
N GLY A 412 -28.22 -15.62 22.67
CA GLY A 412 -29.59 -15.89 22.23
C GLY A 412 -29.71 -16.96 21.16
N VAL A 413 -30.95 -17.33 20.87
CA VAL A 413 -31.31 -18.12 19.69
C VAL A 413 -31.48 -17.18 18.51
N LEU A 414 -30.81 -17.44 17.39
CA LEU A 414 -30.90 -16.59 16.21
C LEU A 414 -32.31 -16.61 15.60
N HIS A 415 -32.75 -15.45 15.09
CA HIS A 415 -34.03 -15.33 14.41
C HIS A 415 -34.05 -16.18 13.12
N PRO A 416 -35.16 -16.85 12.77
CA PRO A 416 -35.26 -17.64 11.53
C PRO A 416 -34.89 -16.86 10.26
N ASP A 417 -35.21 -15.56 10.21
CA ASP A 417 -34.81 -14.69 9.09
C ASP A 417 -33.29 -14.56 8.94
N VAL A 418 -32.54 -14.50 10.04
CA VAL A 418 -31.08 -14.46 9.99
C VAL A 418 -30.54 -15.79 9.47
N ILE A 419 -31.03 -16.90 10.02
CA ILE A 419 -30.66 -18.26 9.60
C ILE A 419 -30.87 -18.43 8.10
N THR A 420 -32.04 -18.07 7.59
CA THR A 420 -32.38 -18.20 6.17
C THR A 420 -31.58 -17.24 5.27
N LYS A 421 -31.33 -15.99 5.70
CA LYS A 421 -30.49 -15.03 4.96
C LYS A 421 -29.00 -15.42 4.89
N PHE A 422 -28.50 -16.20 5.85
CA PHE A 422 -27.19 -16.86 5.77
C PHE A 422 -27.26 -18.25 5.14
N GLU A 423 -28.40 -18.59 4.52
CA GLU A 423 -28.67 -19.86 3.83
C GLU A 423 -28.49 -21.11 4.70
N LEU A 424 -28.80 -20.99 5.99
CA LEU A 424 -28.77 -22.09 6.95
C LEU A 424 -30.18 -22.71 7.09
N THR A 425 -30.25 -23.96 7.53
CA THR A 425 -31.50 -24.74 7.59
C THR A 425 -31.91 -25.16 9.00
N MET A 426 -30.96 -25.26 9.92
CA MET A 426 -31.19 -25.68 11.30
C MET A 426 -31.14 -24.47 12.24
N PRO A 427 -31.78 -24.54 13.42
CA PRO A 427 -31.67 -23.47 14.41
C PRO A 427 -30.24 -23.33 14.95
N CYS A 428 -29.91 -22.12 15.39
CA CYS A 428 -28.59 -21.79 15.94
C CYS A 428 -28.72 -20.91 17.18
N SER A 429 -27.93 -21.19 18.21
CA SER A 429 -27.71 -20.25 19.31
C SER A 429 -26.33 -19.62 19.18
N ALA A 430 -26.22 -18.36 19.57
CA ALA A 430 -24.97 -17.60 19.52
C ALA A 430 -24.72 -16.88 20.85
N LEU A 431 -23.43 -16.69 21.15
CA LEU A 431 -22.90 -15.88 22.24
C LEU A 431 -21.81 -15.01 21.65
N GLU A 432 -21.82 -13.71 21.98
CA GLU A 432 -20.71 -12.82 21.66
C GLU A 432 -20.49 -11.85 22.82
N ILE A 433 -19.26 -11.81 23.35
CA ILE A 433 -18.85 -10.89 24.42
C ILE A 433 -17.52 -10.21 24.11
N ASN A 434 -17.40 -8.95 24.52
CA ASN A 434 -16.15 -8.23 24.66
C ASN A 434 -15.37 -8.76 25.86
N ILE A 435 -14.16 -9.26 25.63
CA ILE A 435 -13.33 -9.83 26.70
C ILE A 435 -12.34 -8.84 27.31
N GLU A 436 -12.13 -7.68 26.68
CA GLU A 436 -11.23 -6.64 27.20
C GLU A 436 -11.52 -6.18 28.64
N PRO A 437 -12.79 -6.11 29.10
CA PRO A 437 -13.09 -5.72 30.48
C PRO A 437 -12.55 -6.69 31.54
N PHE A 438 -12.09 -7.88 31.15
CA PHE A 438 -11.58 -8.93 32.05
C PHE A 438 -10.05 -9.00 32.10
N VAL A 439 -9.36 -8.10 31.41
CA VAL A 439 -7.89 -8.00 31.44
C VAL A 439 -7.39 -7.33 32.72
#